data_AF-A0A8B6CPI3-F1
#
_entry.id   AF-A0A8B6CPI3-F1
#
_cell.length_a   1.000
_cell.length_b   1.000
_cell.length_c   1.000
_cell.angle_alpha   90.00
_cell.angle_beta   90.00
_cell.angle_gamma   90.00
#
_symmetry.space_group_name_H-M   'P 1'
#
loop_
_entity.id
_entity.type
_entity.pdbx_description
1 polymer ?
#
loop_
_entity_poly.entity_id
_entity_poly.type
_entity_poly.pdbx_seq_one_letter_code
_entity_poly.pdbx_strand_id
1 'polypeptide(L)'
;MGQYASNFTVPDKDAVTKHTNPKKANWITVHAVSSELSIAEVERLWYRFQQLGCNENGEIPEADLQSLPIQDDAFSRNILKKFMVNKKVTFENFVRGLKWCELSSVEEKVRGLFRMLYNSQPIPKAIFTKILERVYSQPQDKQNIGKTCDTIYKMMDPKNSGK
;
A
#
# COMPACT_ATOMS: atom_id res chain seq x y z
N MET A 1 6.63 -9.32 10.63
CA MET A 1 5.90 -8.75 9.48
C MET A 1 4.44 -8.62 9.89
N GLY A 2 3.88 -7.41 9.84
CA GLY A 2 2.71 -7.02 10.63
C GLY A 2 1.36 -7.39 10.03
N GLN A 3 0.37 -7.60 10.91
CA GLN A 3 -1.06 -7.91 10.71
C GLN A 3 -1.82 -7.23 9.55
N TYR A 4 -1.26 -6.24 8.87
CA TYR A 4 -1.89 -5.55 7.74
C TYR A 4 -1.31 -5.95 6.39
N ALA A 5 -0.06 -6.46 6.34
CA ALA A 5 0.45 -7.06 5.11
C ALA A 5 -0.45 -8.23 4.68
N SER A 6 -0.98 -9.01 5.65
CA SER A 6 -1.95 -10.08 5.41
C SER A 6 -3.28 -9.62 4.79
N ASN A 7 -3.63 -8.34 4.83
CA ASN A 7 -4.82 -7.82 4.15
C ASN A 7 -4.58 -7.66 2.63
N PHE A 8 -3.32 -7.53 2.23
CA PHE A 8 -2.91 -7.28 0.85
C PHE A 8 -2.24 -8.48 0.20
N THR A 9 -1.58 -9.31 1.01
CA THR A 9 -0.74 -10.42 0.55
C THR A 9 -1.37 -11.74 0.96
N VAL A 10 -1.65 -12.59 -0.02
CA VAL A 10 -2.08 -13.97 0.24
C VAL A 10 -0.84 -14.85 0.39
N PRO A 11 -0.76 -15.71 1.42
CA PRO A 11 0.29 -16.71 1.50
C PRO A 11 0.29 -17.56 0.22
N ASP A 12 1.47 -17.89 -0.32
CA ASP A 12 1.58 -18.63 -1.59
C ASP A 12 0.73 -19.92 -1.63
N LYS A 13 0.45 -20.55 -0.48
CA LYS A 13 -0.42 -21.73 -0.35
C LYS A 13 -1.88 -21.50 -0.78
N ASP A 14 -2.40 -20.29 -0.63
CA ASP A 14 -3.80 -19.94 -0.87
C ASP A 14 -3.96 -19.01 -2.11
N ALA A 15 -2.87 -18.77 -2.84
CA ALA A 15 -2.83 -17.84 -3.96
C ALA A 15 -3.61 -18.36 -5.17
N VAL A 16 -4.41 -17.48 -5.77
CA VAL A 16 -5.23 -17.76 -6.96
C VAL A 16 -4.38 -18.23 -8.15
N THR A 17 -3.14 -17.76 -8.22
CA THR A 17 -2.14 -18.11 -9.24
C THR A 17 -1.75 -19.59 -9.25
N LYS A 18 -2.10 -20.37 -8.22
CA LYS A 18 -1.96 -21.84 -8.24
C LYS A 18 -3.06 -22.54 -9.03
N HIS A 19 -4.22 -21.92 -9.14
CA HIS A 19 -5.40 -22.50 -9.77
C HIS A 19 -5.66 -21.94 -11.17
N THR A 20 -5.15 -20.73 -11.46
CA THR A 20 -5.27 -20.09 -12.76
C THR A 20 -4.02 -19.30 -13.18
N ASN A 21 -3.93 -18.92 -14.44
CA ASN A 21 -2.91 -18.00 -14.98
C ASN A 21 -3.55 -17.14 -16.08
N PRO A 22 -2.92 -16.01 -16.49
CA PRO A 22 -3.51 -15.10 -17.47
C PRO A 22 -3.87 -15.72 -18.83
N LYS A 23 -3.24 -16.86 -19.19
CA LYS A 23 -3.51 -17.58 -20.45
C LYS A 23 -4.73 -18.51 -20.35
N LYS A 24 -5.25 -18.77 -19.15
CA LYS A 24 -6.44 -19.59 -18.97
C LYS A 24 -7.71 -18.74 -19.05
N ALA A 25 -8.74 -19.27 -19.72
CA ALA A 25 -10.03 -18.62 -19.87
C ALA A 25 -10.75 -18.31 -18.53
N ASN A 26 -10.40 -19.02 -17.45
CA ASN A 26 -10.97 -18.82 -16.12
C ASN A 26 -10.22 -17.78 -15.27
N TRP A 27 -9.23 -17.06 -15.81
CA TRP A 27 -8.44 -16.08 -15.06
C TRP A 27 -9.32 -15.04 -14.35
N ILE A 28 -10.16 -14.36 -15.13
CA ILE A 28 -11.04 -13.30 -14.64
C ILE A 28 -12.07 -13.84 -13.65
N THR A 29 -12.70 -14.98 -13.97
CA THR A 29 -13.77 -15.53 -13.13
C THR A 29 -13.25 -16.00 -11.78
N VAL A 30 -12.09 -16.65 -11.72
CA VAL A 30 -11.49 -17.07 -10.44
C VAL A 30 -11.10 -15.85 -9.60
N HIS A 31 -10.56 -14.80 -10.21
CA HIS A 31 -10.27 -13.55 -9.51
C HIS A 31 -11.53 -12.80 -9.04
N ALA A 32 -12.62 -12.83 -9.81
CA ALA A 32 -13.90 -12.25 -9.42
C ALA A 32 -14.47 -12.95 -8.17
N VAL A 33 -14.43 -14.29 -8.13
CA VAL A 33 -14.87 -15.06 -6.96
C VAL A 33 -13.99 -14.78 -5.75
N SER A 34 -12.66 -14.81 -5.90
CA SER A 34 -11.73 -14.65 -4.77
C SER A 34 -11.70 -13.23 -4.19
N SER A 35 -11.97 -12.22 -5.03
CA SER A 35 -12.03 -10.81 -4.60
C SER A 35 -13.44 -10.34 -4.27
N GLU A 36 -14.47 -11.15 -4.50
CA GLU A 36 -15.89 -10.79 -4.37
C GLU A 36 -16.24 -9.51 -5.15
N LEU A 37 -15.63 -9.35 -6.33
CA LEU A 37 -15.91 -8.26 -7.27
C LEU A 37 -16.70 -8.80 -8.46
N SER A 38 -17.40 -7.93 -9.18
CA SER A 38 -18.04 -8.33 -10.43
C SER A 38 -16.99 -8.66 -11.49
N ILE A 39 -17.35 -9.55 -12.43
CA ILE A 39 -16.49 -9.91 -13.57
C ILE A 39 -16.03 -8.65 -14.32
N ALA A 40 -16.94 -7.71 -14.59
CA ALA A 40 -16.63 -6.48 -15.31
C ALA A 40 -15.62 -5.58 -14.57
N GLU A 41 -15.68 -5.52 -13.23
CA GLU A 41 -14.68 -4.79 -12.43
C GLU A 41 -13.32 -5.46 -12.52
N VAL A 42 -13.27 -6.79 -12.38
CA VAL A 42 -12.00 -7.53 -12.50
C VAL A 42 -11.39 -7.41 -13.89
N GLU A 43 -12.18 -7.43 -14.96
CA GLU A 43 -11.68 -7.17 -16.32
C GLU A 43 -11.07 -5.79 -16.47
N ARG A 44 -11.72 -4.76 -15.94
CA ARG A 44 -11.20 -3.39 -15.96
C ARG A 44 -9.91 -3.27 -15.16
N LEU A 45 -9.87 -3.87 -13.98
CA LEU A 45 -8.68 -3.89 -13.12
C LEU A 45 -7.54 -4.67 -13.78
N TRP A 46 -7.83 -5.77 -14.46
CA TRP A 46 -6.85 -6.54 -15.20
C TRP A 46 -6.24 -5.72 -16.33
N TYR A 47 -7.06 -5.04 -17.12
CA TYR A 47 -6.58 -4.14 -18.17
C TYR A 47 -5.68 -3.03 -17.61
N ARG A 48 -6.05 -2.42 -16.47
CA ARG A 48 -5.19 -1.43 -15.79
C ARG A 48 -3.89 -2.04 -15.29
N PHE A 49 -3.92 -3.25 -14.77
CA PHE A 49 -2.74 -3.95 -14.30
C PHE A 49 -1.77 -4.29 -15.45
N GLN A 50 -2.29 -4.65 -16.62
CA GLN A 50 -1.50 -4.81 -17.84
C GLN A 50 -0.83 -3.50 -18.28
N GLN A 51 -1.53 -2.36 -18.18
CA GLN A 51 -0.96 -1.04 -18.48
C GLN A 51 0.18 -0.65 -17.53
N LEU A 52 0.24 -1.23 -16.33
CA LEU A 52 1.36 -1.06 -15.40
C LEU A 52 2.59 -1.92 -15.76
N GLY A 53 2.52 -2.70 -16.85
CA GLY A 53 3.65 -3.47 -17.37
C GLY A 53 3.79 -4.86 -16.76
N CYS A 54 2.70 -5.53 -16.39
CA CYS A 54 2.79 -6.90 -15.91
C CYS A 54 3.28 -7.87 -17.01
N ASN A 55 4.05 -8.88 -16.61
CA ASN A 55 4.52 -9.93 -17.50
C ASN A 55 3.41 -10.95 -17.84
N GLU A 56 3.74 -11.95 -18.66
CA GLU A 56 2.79 -13.00 -19.08
C GLU A 56 2.21 -13.84 -17.93
N ASN A 57 2.85 -13.82 -16.76
CA ASN A 57 2.38 -14.52 -15.56
C ASN A 57 1.42 -13.67 -14.73
N GLY A 58 1.17 -12.42 -15.11
CA GLY A 58 0.31 -11.50 -14.35
C GLY A 58 1.00 -10.98 -13.10
N GLU A 59 2.31 -10.73 -13.23
CA GLU A 59 3.16 -10.27 -12.15
C GLU A 59 4.00 -9.06 -12.60
N ILE A 60 4.25 -8.13 -11.69
CA ILE A 60 5.19 -7.02 -11.89
C ILE A 60 6.37 -7.23 -10.95
N PRO A 61 7.56 -7.61 -11.47
CA PRO A 61 8.79 -7.73 -10.70
C PRO A 61 9.19 -6.41 -10.01
N GLU A 62 9.86 -6.52 -8.85
CA GLU A 62 10.40 -5.35 -8.13
C GLU A 62 11.35 -4.52 -9.01
N ALA A 63 12.13 -5.17 -9.88
CA ALA A 63 13.03 -4.48 -10.80
C ALA A 63 12.28 -3.52 -11.75
N ASP A 64 11.11 -3.93 -12.25
CA ASP A 64 10.31 -3.11 -13.15
C ASP A 64 9.64 -1.96 -12.38
N LEU A 65 9.26 -2.21 -11.13
CA LEU A 65 8.72 -1.19 -10.23
C LEU A 65 9.76 -0.14 -9.81
N GLN A 66 11.06 -0.46 -9.83
CA GLN A 66 12.13 0.49 -9.50
C GLN A 66 12.26 1.63 -10.51
N SER A 67 11.82 1.40 -11.75
CA SER A 67 11.84 2.40 -12.83
C SER A 67 10.71 3.43 -12.74
N LEU A 68 9.72 3.20 -11.88
CA LEU A 68 8.55 4.06 -11.78
C LEU A 68 8.86 5.34 -10.99
N PRO A 69 8.35 6.52 -11.41
CA PRO A 69 8.55 7.79 -10.70
C PRO A 69 8.12 7.78 -9.22
N ILE A 70 7.22 6.85 -8.87
CA ILE A 70 6.74 6.64 -7.50
C ILE A 70 7.85 6.19 -6.52
N GLN A 71 8.98 5.72 -7.03
CA GLN A 71 10.12 5.28 -6.22
C GLN A 71 10.98 6.43 -5.69
N ASP A 72 10.88 7.61 -6.28
CA ASP A 72 11.59 8.80 -5.81
C ASP A 72 11.11 9.22 -4.42
N ASP A 73 9.84 8.89 -4.11
CA ASP A 73 9.23 9.18 -2.84
C ASP A 73 9.36 8.01 -1.84
N ALA A 74 10.03 8.27 -0.71
CA ALA A 74 10.26 7.26 0.32
C ALA A 74 8.96 6.74 0.95
N PHE A 75 7.91 7.56 1.01
CA PHE A 75 6.60 7.16 1.52
C PHE A 75 5.94 6.19 0.55
N SER A 76 5.86 6.56 -0.73
CA SER A 76 5.27 5.71 -1.75
C SER A 76 6.02 4.39 -1.95
N ARG A 77 7.35 4.41 -1.89
CA ARG A 77 8.19 3.19 -1.88
C ARG A 77 7.91 2.29 -0.67
N ASN A 78 7.74 2.85 0.52
CA ASN A 78 7.43 2.07 1.72
C ASN A 78 6.04 1.43 1.65
N ILE A 79 5.06 2.14 1.08
CA ILE A 79 3.72 1.60 0.82
C ILE A 79 3.79 0.46 -0.20
N LEU A 80 4.46 0.68 -1.34
CA LEU A 80 4.58 -0.34 -2.39
C LEU A 80 5.20 -1.65 -1.88
N LYS A 81 6.20 -1.55 -1.00
CA LYS A 81 6.80 -2.72 -0.33
C LYS A 81 5.80 -3.59 0.44
N LYS A 82 4.66 -3.04 0.88
CA LYS A 82 3.62 -3.80 1.60
C LYS A 82 2.68 -4.55 0.67
N PHE A 83 2.60 -4.15 -0.61
CA PHE A 83 1.83 -4.84 -1.65
C PHE A 83 2.65 -5.94 -2.35
N MET A 84 3.97 -5.95 -2.15
CA MET A 84 4.86 -6.96 -2.74
C MET A 84 4.91 -8.24 -1.91
N VAL A 85 4.84 -9.38 -2.61
CA VAL A 85 5.13 -10.72 -2.08
C VAL A 85 6.29 -11.27 -2.88
N ASN A 86 7.32 -11.81 -2.23
CA ASN A 86 8.48 -12.39 -2.91
C ASN A 86 9.09 -11.47 -3.99
N LYS A 87 9.19 -10.16 -3.71
CA LYS A 87 9.72 -9.12 -4.62
C LYS A 87 8.93 -8.94 -5.93
N LYS A 88 7.62 -9.16 -5.89
CA LYS A 88 6.73 -8.91 -7.02
C LYS A 88 5.35 -8.46 -6.54
N VAL A 89 4.66 -7.70 -7.37
CA VAL A 89 3.23 -7.42 -7.22
C VAL A 89 2.48 -8.39 -8.13
N THR A 90 1.59 -9.20 -7.57
CA THR A 90 0.68 -10.05 -8.34
C THR A 90 -0.62 -9.30 -8.62
N PHE A 91 -1.36 -9.74 -9.64
CA PHE A 91 -2.70 -9.19 -9.88
C PHE A 91 -3.62 -9.36 -8.66
N GLU A 92 -3.51 -10.46 -7.93
CA GLU A 92 -4.28 -10.68 -6.70
C GLU A 92 -4.01 -9.61 -5.64
N ASN A 93 -2.73 -9.30 -5.35
CA ASN A 93 -2.36 -8.30 -4.36
C ASN A 93 -2.83 -6.91 -4.78
N PHE A 94 -2.77 -6.61 -6.08
CA PHE A 94 -3.27 -5.36 -6.63
C PHE A 94 -4.77 -5.19 -6.41
N VAL A 95 -5.58 -6.21 -6.76
CA VAL A 95 -7.03 -6.17 -6.57
C VAL A 95 -7.40 -6.07 -5.09
N ARG A 96 -6.77 -6.87 -4.22
CA ARG A 96 -7.00 -6.80 -2.76
C ARG A 96 -6.63 -5.45 -2.19
N GLY A 97 -5.54 -4.86 -2.68
CA GLY A 97 -5.12 -3.52 -2.31
C GLY A 97 -6.14 -2.45 -2.63
N LEU A 98 -6.67 -2.48 -3.86
CA LEU A 98 -7.70 -1.53 -4.26
C LEU A 98 -9.01 -1.75 -3.51
N LYS A 99 -9.41 -3.00 -3.28
CA LYS A 99 -10.59 -3.33 -2.47
C LYS A 99 -10.47 -2.77 -1.04
N TRP A 100 -9.31 -2.90 -0.41
CA TRP A 100 -9.05 -2.28 0.90
C TRP A 100 -9.10 -0.75 0.83
N CYS A 101 -8.50 -0.15 -0.20
CA CYS A 101 -8.58 1.30 -0.41
C CYS A 101 -10.02 1.80 -0.59
N GLU A 102 -10.92 0.99 -1.12
CA GLU A 102 -12.34 1.35 -1.25
C GLU A 102 -13.09 1.11 0.05
N LEU A 103 -13.11 -0.13 0.55
CA LEU A 103 -14.03 -0.59 1.58
C LEU A 103 -13.61 -0.24 3.01
N SER A 104 -12.32 -0.01 3.28
CA SER A 104 -11.90 0.27 4.67
C SER A 104 -12.39 1.62 5.15
N SER A 105 -12.71 1.68 6.45
CA SER A 105 -13.07 2.94 7.09
C SER A 105 -11.90 3.93 7.08
N VAL A 106 -12.19 5.22 7.24
CA VAL A 106 -11.14 6.25 7.35
C VAL A 106 -10.18 5.92 8.49
N GLU A 107 -10.69 5.46 9.62
CA GLU A 107 -9.87 5.07 10.77
C GLU A 107 -8.93 3.91 10.44
N GLU A 108 -9.42 2.86 9.77
CA GLU A 108 -8.59 1.74 9.33
C GLU A 108 -7.53 2.15 8.31
N LYS A 109 -7.88 3.03 7.37
CA LYS A 109 -6.93 3.59 6.39
C LYS A 109 -5.83 4.36 7.09
N VAL A 110 -6.18 5.24 8.03
CA VAL A 110 -5.22 6.01 8.83
C VAL A 110 -4.32 5.07 9.64
N ARG A 111 -4.89 4.13 10.41
CA ARG A 111 -4.11 3.14 11.17
C ARG A 111 -3.18 2.31 10.26
N GLY A 112 -3.67 1.91 9.10
CA GLY A 112 -2.90 1.20 8.07
C GLY A 112 -1.70 2.02 7.61
N LEU A 113 -1.94 3.26 7.16
CA LEU A 113 -0.89 4.18 6.69
C LEU A 113 0.18 4.44 7.75
N PHE A 114 -0.21 4.72 9.00
CA PHE A 114 0.72 4.91 10.11
C PHE A 114 1.60 3.67 10.37
N ARG A 115 1.04 2.47 10.26
CA ARG A 115 1.80 1.22 10.40
C ARG A 115 2.69 0.94 9.18
N MET A 116 2.24 1.28 7.97
CA MET A 116 3.03 1.14 6.74
C MET A 116 4.25 2.06 6.74
N LEU A 117 4.09 3.27 7.29
CA LEU A 117 5.11 4.31 7.40
C LEU A 117 6.33 3.91 8.22
N TYR A 118 6.12 3.23 9.34
CA TYR A 118 7.21 2.90 10.27
C TYR A 118 7.15 1.45 10.77
N ASN A 119 6.83 0.50 9.89
CA ASN A 119 6.86 -0.94 10.19
C ASN A 119 6.11 -1.33 11.48
N SER A 120 4.97 -0.70 11.74
CA SER A 120 4.15 -0.86 12.94
C SER A 120 4.82 -0.46 14.26
N GLN A 121 5.94 0.26 14.23
CA GLN A 121 6.55 0.88 15.41
C GLN A 121 5.92 2.27 15.65
N PRO A 122 5.94 2.78 16.89
CA PRO A 122 5.54 4.16 17.18
C PRO A 122 6.32 5.14 16.30
N ILE A 123 5.62 6.07 15.64
CA ILE A 123 6.26 7.05 14.76
C ILE A 123 7.07 8.03 15.62
N PRO A 124 8.41 8.12 15.46
CA PRO A 124 9.20 9.12 16.15
C PRO A 124 8.89 10.50 15.60
N LYS A 125 9.00 11.51 16.46
CA LYS A 125 8.79 12.92 16.10
C LYS A 125 9.54 13.35 14.84
N ALA A 126 10.79 12.89 14.67
CA ALA A 126 11.59 13.18 13.49
C ALA A 126 10.98 12.65 12.17
N ILE A 127 10.34 11.48 12.19
CA ILE A 127 9.66 10.91 11.02
C ILE A 127 8.35 11.66 10.76
N PHE A 128 7.61 12.00 11.82
CA PHE A 128 6.40 12.79 11.69
C PHE A 128 6.66 14.19 11.12
N THR A 129 7.74 14.86 11.55
CA THR A 129 8.19 16.13 10.95
C THR A 129 8.44 16.00 9.46
N LYS A 130 9.13 14.95 9.00
CA LYS A 130 9.37 14.69 7.57
C LYS A 130 8.08 14.48 6.79
N ILE A 131 7.07 13.86 7.40
CA ILE A 131 5.74 13.70 6.79
C ILE A 131 5.08 15.08 6.63
N LEU A 132 5.10 15.90 7.67
CA LEU A 132 4.54 17.26 7.61
C LEU A 132 5.25 18.14 6.57
N GLU A 133 6.57 18.05 6.44
CA GLU A 133 7.36 18.75 5.41
C GLU A 133 6.97 18.38 3.98
N ARG A 134 6.44 17.16 3.81
CA ARG A 134 5.97 16.66 2.52
C ARG A 134 4.54 17.10 2.22
N VAL A 135 3.67 17.10 3.23
CA VAL A 135 2.26 17.50 3.13
C VAL A 135 2.14 19.02 2.95
N TYR A 136 2.85 19.79 3.76
CA TYR A 136 2.91 21.25 3.68
C TYR A 136 3.94 21.68 2.64
N SER A 137 3.51 21.73 1.39
CA SER A 137 4.35 22.04 0.23
C SER A 137 4.60 23.54 0.07
N GLN A 138 3.74 24.40 0.62
CA GLN A 138 3.87 25.85 0.51
C GLN A 138 4.94 26.40 1.48
N PRO A 139 5.81 27.34 1.05
CA PRO A 139 6.88 27.88 1.89
C PRO A 139 6.40 28.51 3.22
N GLN A 140 5.23 29.15 3.20
CA GLN A 140 4.59 29.78 4.36
C GLN A 140 4.16 28.77 5.43
N ASP A 141 3.72 27.58 5.02
CA ASP A 141 3.27 26.54 5.94
C ASP A 141 4.45 25.81 6.59
N LYS A 142 5.59 25.75 5.89
CA LYS A 142 6.82 25.11 6.38
C LYS A 142 7.40 25.78 7.62
N GLN A 143 7.21 27.08 7.78
CA GLN A 143 7.73 27.84 8.93
C GLN A 143 7.15 27.36 10.27
N ASN A 144 5.95 26.77 10.26
CA ASN A 144 5.25 26.35 11.47
C ASN A 144 5.31 24.85 11.74
N ILE A 145 5.93 24.05 10.87
CA ILE A 145 5.96 22.59 11.00
C ILE A 145 6.51 22.14 12.35
N GLY A 146 7.60 22.77 12.82
CA GLY A 146 8.19 22.44 14.12
C GLY A 146 7.20 22.65 15.27
N LYS A 147 6.56 23.82 15.32
CA LYS A 147 5.56 24.15 16.35
C LYS A 147 4.34 23.23 16.27
N THR A 148 3.86 22.91 15.07
CA THR A 148 2.75 21.99 14.86
C THR A 148 3.10 20.59 15.35
N CYS A 149 4.29 20.10 15.02
CA CYS A 149 4.80 18.80 15.46
C CYS A 149 4.94 18.75 16.99
N ASP A 150 5.52 19.78 17.60
CA ASP A 150 5.64 19.93 19.06
C ASP A 150 4.28 19.91 19.75
N THR A 151 3.32 20.66 19.22
CA THR A 151 1.96 20.76 19.77
C THR A 151 1.25 19.40 19.72
N ILE A 152 1.32 18.71 18.58
CA ILE A 152 0.68 17.40 18.40
C ILE A 152 1.31 16.36 19.33
N TYR A 153 2.64 16.27 19.43
CA TYR A 153 3.28 15.32 20.32
C TYR A 153 3.03 15.62 21.80
N LYS A 154 2.93 16.90 22.18
CA LYS A 154 2.55 17.28 23.55
C LYS A 154 1.11 16.88 23.88
N MET A 155 0.20 16.90 22.91
CA MET A 155 -1.18 16.43 23.10
C MET A 155 -1.28 14.90 23.12
N MET A 156 -0.49 14.22 22.29
CA MET A 156 -0.50 12.75 22.17
C MET A 156 0.28 12.04 23.28
N ASP A 157 1.37 12.63 23.77
CA ASP A 157 2.19 12.13 24.88
C ASP A 157 2.43 13.24 25.92
N PRO A 158 1.40 13.64 26.70
CA PRO A 158 1.52 14.69 27.70
C PRO A 158 2.54 14.38 28.80
N LYS A 159 2.87 13.10 28.98
CA LYS A 159 3.81 12.60 29.99
C LYS A 159 5.25 12.48 29.46
N ASN A 160 5.47 12.79 28.18
CA ASN A 160 6.76 12.69 27.49
C ASN A 160 7.44 11.33 27.71
N SER A 161 6.64 10.28 27.69
CA SER A 161 7.04 8.91 27.96
C SER A 161 7.69 8.22 26.76
N GLY A 162 7.57 8.80 25.56
CA GLY A 162 8.16 8.28 24.32
C GLY A 162 7.63 6.91 23.91
N LYS A 163 6.47 6.50 24.44
CA LYS A 163 5.82 5.21 24.19
C LYS A 163 4.62 5.36 23.27
#